data_AF-A0A1G9AGF0-F1
#
_entry.id   AF-A0A1G9AGF0-F1
#
_cell.length_a   1.000
_cell.length_b   1.000
_cell.length_c   1.000
_cell.angle_alpha   90.00
_cell.angle_beta   90.00
_cell.angle_gamma   90.00
#
_symmetry.space_group_name_H-M   'P 1'
#
loop_
_entity.id
_entity.type
_entity.pdbx_description
1 polymer ?
#
loop_
_entity_poly.entity_id
_entity_poly.type
_entity_poly.pdbx_seq_one_letter_code
_entity_poly.pdbx_strand_id
1 'polypeptide(L)'
;MYPELPETVPQHIGPTGVDAWARKSVGSAFVPVFLYLGTTVLIAGAAFAVARTKPESELPSTARTGAVNRPATRASAARQARAFLVLNAALGTALLPLCAVQWRTTRTVEVGWWPLPVFLVLFVAGLVPLFLAARWDRLAKRRTTRWDAG
;
A
#
# COMPACT_ATOMS: atom_id res chain seq x y z
N MET A 1 -0.40 -31.44 2.83
CA MET A 1 0.74 -30.60 3.31
C MET A 1 1.68 -30.45 2.13
N TYR A 2 2.11 -29.25 1.77
CA TYR A 2 2.92 -28.98 0.56
C TYR A 2 4.17 -29.87 0.53
N PRO A 3 4.20 -30.94 -0.30
CA PRO A 3 5.25 -31.96 -0.24
C PRO A 3 6.59 -31.39 -0.76
N GLU A 4 6.52 -30.48 -1.71
CA GLU A 4 7.69 -29.85 -2.34
C GLU A 4 8.35 -28.75 -1.48
N LEU A 5 7.68 -28.30 -0.40
CA LEU A 5 8.24 -27.29 0.50
C LEU A 5 9.16 -27.94 1.55
N PRO A 6 10.36 -27.39 1.81
CA PRO A 6 11.25 -27.92 2.84
C PRO A 6 10.60 -27.91 4.22
N GLU A 7 11.11 -28.74 5.14
CA GLU A 7 10.60 -28.82 6.52
C GLU A 7 10.75 -27.51 7.33
N THR A 8 11.58 -26.59 6.84
CA THR A 8 11.73 -25.24 7.38
C THR A 8 11.67 -24.20 6.26
N VAL A 9 11.09 -23.05 6.56
CA VAL A 9 10.96 -21.91 5.63
C VAL A 9 11.68 -20.69 6.21
N PRO A 10 12.20 -19.78 5.36
CA PRO A 10 12.78 -18.52 5.82
C PRO A 10 11.77 -17.73 6.67
N GLN A 11 12.20 -17.29 7.85
CA GLN A 11 11.40 -16.44 8.74
C GLN A 11 11.88 -14.99 8.73
N HIS A 12 13.20 -14.79 8.63
CA HIS A 12 13.82 -13.47 8.54
C HIS A 12 14.94 -13.50 7.50
N ILE A 13 15.09 -12.40 6.77
CA ILE A 13 16.13 -12.21 5.75
C ILE A 13 16.91 -10.96 6.18
N GLY A 14 18.10 -11.19 6.72
CA GLY A 14 19.05 -10.16 7.09
C GLY A 14 19.96 -9.74 5.93
N PRO A 15 20.93 -8.84 6.20
CA PRO A 15 21.85 -8.32 5.18
C PRO A 15 22.72 -9.39 4.50
N THR A 16 22.94 -10.52 5.18
CA THR A 16 23.76 -11.65 4.69
C THR A 16 22.90 -12.83 4.18
N GLY A 17 21.59 -12.65 4.04
CA GLY A 17 20.66 -13.70 3.63
C GLY A 17 19.74 -14.18 4.76
N VAL A 18 19.28 -15.43 4.69
CA VAL A 18 18.35 -15.98 5.69
C VAL A 18 19.08 -16.26 7.00
N ASP A 19 18.75 -15.50 8.05
CA ASP A 19 19.35 -15.61 9.38
C ASP A 19 18.40 -16.26 10.42
N ALA A 20 17.11 -16.39 10.12
CA ALA A 20 16.14 -17.13 10.93
C ALA A 20 15.24 -18.03 10.08
N TRP A 21 14.90 -19.20 10.64
CA TRP A 21 14.10 -20.25 10.00
C TRP A 21 12.94 -20.67 10.90
N ALA A 22 11.76 -20.89 10.31
CA ALA A 22 10.60 -21.42 11.01
C ALA A 22 10.25 -22.82 10.49
N ARG A 23 9.66 -23.68 11.32
CA ARG A 23 9.08 -24.95 10.84
C ARG A 23 7.99 -24.68 9.80
N LYS A 24 7.90 -25.56 8.80
CA LYS A 24 6.86 -25.52 7.77
C LYS A 24 5.48 -25.62 8.40
N SER A 25 4.65 -24.62 8.11
CA SER A 25 3.24 -24.56 8.48
C SER A 25 2.53 -23.64 7.49
N VAL A 26 1.20 -23.64 7.47
CA VAL A 26 0.44 -22.66 6.66
C VAL A 26 0.76 -21.23 7.11
N GLY A 27 0.82 -20.99 8.43
CA GLY A 27 1.15 -19.67 8.97
C GLY A 27 2.52 -19.18 8.50
N SER A 28 3.56 -20.00 8.67
CA SER A 28 4.93 -19.64 8.32
C SER A 28 5.20 -19.61 6.81
N ALA A 29 4.48 -20.36 5.98
CA ALA A 29 4.67 -20.35 4.53
C ALA A 29 3.90 -19.23 3.82
N PHE A 30 2.84 -18.68 4.44
CA PHE A 30 1.96 -17.69 3.81
C PHE A 30 1.97 -16.32 4.50
N VAL A 31 2.97 -16.04 5.35
CA VAL A 31 3.11 -14.72 6.04
C VAL A 31 2.97 -13.54 5.07
N PRO A 32 3.65 -13.46 3.91
CA PRO A 32 3.50 -12.33 2.99
C PRO A 32 2.09 -12.21 2.42
N VAL A 33 1.41 -13.35 2.22
CA VAL A 33 0.03 -13.40 1.71
C VAL A 33 -0.94 -12.86 2.76
N PHE A 34 -0.80 -13.26 4.03
CA PHE A 34 -1.63 -12.73 5.11
C PHE A 34 -1.37 -11.24 5.35
N LEU A 35 -0.11 -10.81 5.29
CA LEU A 35 0.27 -9.40 5.39
C LEU A 35 -0.35 -8.58 4.25
N TYR A 36 -0.28 -9.07 3.02
CA TYR A 36 -0.90 -8.42 1.87
C TYR A 36 -2.42 -8.37 1.98
N LEU A 37 -3.06 -9.44 2.46
CA LEU A 37 -4.51 -9.48 2.67
C LEU A 37 -4.94 -8.42 3.70
N GLY A 38 -4.28 -8.36 4.86
CA GLY A 38 -4.59 -7.36 5.89
C GLY A 38 -4.38 -5.93 5.37
N THR A 39 -3.29 -5.70 4.65
CA THR A 39 -3.00 -4.38 4.07
C THR A 39 -3.99 -4.01 2.97
N THR A 40 -4.44 -5.00 2.18
CA THR A 40 -5.47 -4.81 1.14
C THR A 40 -6.78 -4.38 1.75
N VAL A 41 -7.23 -5.05 2.82
CA VAL A 41 -8.47 -4.68 3.53
C VAL A 41 -8.37 -3.24 4.06
N LEU A 42 -7.23 -2.88 4.67
CA LEU A 42 -7.00 -1.53 5.18
C LEU A 42 -7.02 -0.47 4.08
N ILE A 43 -6.25 -0.67 3.00
CA ILE A 43 -6.13 0.30 1.91
C ILE A 43 -7.44 0.41 1.11
N ALA A 44 -8.10 -0.72 0.82
CA ALA A 44 -9.40 -0.71 0.15
C ALA A 44 -10.47 -0.02 1.02
N GLY A 45 -10.44 -0.26 2.34
CA GLY A 45 -11.29 0.45 3.30
C GLY A 45 -11.06 1.96 3.28
N ALA A 46 -9.79 2.40 3.26
CA ALA A 46 -9.44 3.82 3.14
C ALA A 46 -9.90 4.42 1.80
N ALA A 47 -9.68 3.72 0.69
CA ALA A 47 -10.14 4.15 -0.63
C ALA A 47 -11.67 4.30 -0.68
N PHE A 48 -12.39 3.34 -0.11
CA PHE A 48 -13.84 3.37 0.02
C PHE A 48 -14.31 4.56 0.88
N ALA A 49 -13.70 4.75 2.06
CA ALA A 49 -14.02 5.86 2.95
C ALA A 49 -13.82 7.23 2.27
N VAL A 50 -12.71 7.40 1.56
CA VAL A 50 -12.43 8.63 0.78
C VAL A 50 -13.45 8.84 -0.33
N ALA A 51 -13.80 7.80 -1.08
CA ALA A 51 -14.79 7.89 -2.14
C ALA A 51 -16.20 8.22 -1.61
N ARG A 52 -16.54 7.75 -0.40
CA ARG A 52 -17.82 8.02 0.26
C ARG A 52 -17.85 9.36 1.00
N THR A 53 -16.70 9.97 1.27
CA THR A 53 -16.64 11.26 1.95
C THR A 53 -17.30 12.34 1.09
N LYS A 54 -18.20 13.12 1.70
CA LYS A 54 -18.79 14.28 1.05
C LYS A 54 -17.72 15.37 0.88
N PRO A 55 -17.42 15.83 -0.34
CA PRO A 55 -16.36 16.80 -0.59
C PRO A 55 -16.75 18.21 -0.10
N GLU A 56 -15.75 19.06 0.10
CA GLU A 56 -15.94 20.44 0.58
C GLU A 56 -16.83 21.29 -0.35
N SER A 57 -16.75 21.06 -1.66
CA SER A 57 -17.57 21.76 -2.65
C SER A 57 -19.08 21.53 -2.51
N GLU A 58 -19.50 20.48 -1.81
CA GLU A 58 -20.92 20.12 -1.62
C GLU A 58 -21.44 20.45 -0.22
N LEU A 59 -20.58 21.01 0.63
CA LEU A 59 -20.95 21.42 1.97
C LEU A 59 -21.48 22.86 1.97
N PRO A 60 -22.50 23.15 2.80
CA PRO A 60 -22.86 24.53 3.12
C PRO A 60 -21.63 25.31 3.61
N SER A 61 -21.54 26.60 3.27
CA SER A 61 -20.42 27.47 3.66
C SER A 61 -20.17 27.47 5.17
N THR A 62 -21.23 27.36 5.97
CA THR A 62 -21.21 27.29 7.44
C THR A 62 -20.71 25.95 8.01
N ALA A 63 -20.67 24.88 7.19
CA ALA A 63 -20.27 23.53 7.59
C ALA A 63 -18.86 23.14 7.11
N ARG A 64 -18.11 24.09 6.50
CA ARG A 64 -16.73 23.89 6.06
C ARG A 64 -15.73 23.77 7.22
N THR A 65 -16.14 24.06 8.45
CA THR A 65 -15.31 23.91 9.65
C THR A 65 -15.41 22.48 10.18
N GLY A 66 -14.35 21.70 10.00
CA GLY A 66 -14.28 20.35 10.57
C GLY A 66 -12.85 19.84 10.67
N ALA A 67 -12.55 19.14 11.75
CA ALA A 67 -11.25 18.50 12.02
C ALA A 67 -10.87 17.40 10.99
N VAL A 68 -11.77 17.07 10.07
CA VAL A 68 -11.58 16.05 9.04
C VAL A 68 -11.10 16.71 7.74
N ASN A 69 -9.91 16.34 7.29
CA ASN A 69 -9.38 16.79 6.00
C ASN A 69 -10.18 16.14 4.85
N ARG A 70 -11.19 16.86 4.33
CA ARG A 70 -12.08 16.37 3.27
C ARG A 70 -11.50 16.64 1.89
N PRO A 71 -11.78 15.83 0.86
CA PRO A 71 -11.43 16.16 -0.52
C PRO A 71 -12.12 17.45 -0.99
N ALA A 72 -11.43 18.25 -1.81
CA ALA A 72 -11.98 19.50 -2.32
C ALA A 72 -13.24 19.27 -3.19
N THR A 73 -13.21 18.23 -4.04
CA THR A 73 -14.26 17.90 -5.02
C THR A 73 -14.44 16.39 -5.15
N ARG A 74 -15.55 15.94 -5.76
CA ARG A 74 -15.75 14.50 -6.10
C ARG A 74 -14.64 13.94 -6.98
N ALA A 75 -14.16 14.72 -7.95
CA ALA A 75 -13.06 14.32 -8.81
C ALA A 75 -11.75 14.12 -8.01
N SER A 76 -11.52 14.96 -7.00
CA SER A 76 -10.39 14.79 -6.09
C SER A 76 -10.52 13.53 -5.23
N ALA A 77 -11.71 13.29 -4.65
CA ALA A 77 -12.01 12.08 -3.89
C ALA A 77 -11.79 10.81 -4.73
N ALA A 78 -12.33 10.76 -5.95
CA ALA A 78 -12.16 9.63 -6.87
C ALA A 78 -10.68 9.39 -7.21
N ARG A 79 -9.91 10.47 -7.41
CA ARG A 79 -8.48 10.35 -7.70
C ARG A 79 -7.67 9.83 -6.52
N GLN A 80 -7.95 10.32 -5.31
CA GLN A 80 -7.31 9.82 -4.08
C GLN A 80 -7.65 8.35 -3.86
N ALA A 81 -8.92 7.95 -4.03
CA ALA A 81 -9.33 6.55 -3.95
C ALA A 81 -8.59 5.67 -4.97
N ARG A 82 -8.49 6.11 -6.24
CA ARG A 82 -7.69 5.40 -7.25
C ARG A 82 -6.22 5.30 -6.86
N ALA A 83 -5.63 6.37 -6.31
CA ALA A 83 -4.23 6.36 -5.87
C ALA A 83 -3.99 5.34 -4.76
N PHE A 84 -4.91 5.18 -3.80
CA PHE A 84 -4.86 4.12 -2.80
C PHE A 84 -4.90 2.72 -3.44
N LEU A 85 -5.78 2.49 -4.40
CA LEU A 85 -5.85 1.19 -5.09
C LEU A 85 -4.58 0.89 -5.90
N VAL A 86 -3.97 1.90 -6.53
CA VAL A 86 -2.68 1.77 -7.21
C VAL A 86 -1.56 1.45 -6.22
N LEU A 87 -1.52 2.12 -5.06
CA LEU A 87 -0.57 1.76 -3.99
C LEU A 87 -0.75 0.31 -3.56
N ASN A 88 -1.99 -0.16 -3.38
CA ASN A 88 -2.25 -1.54 -3.01
C ASN A 88 -1.70 -2.54 -4.04
N ALA A 89 -1.97 -2.29 -5.32
CA ALA A 89 -1.46 -3.12 -6.40
C ALA A 89 0.08 -3.12 -6.43
N ALA A 90 0.71 -1.95 -6.29
CA ALA A 90 2.16 -1.82 -6.24
C ALA A 90 2.77 -2.58 -5.05
N LEU A 91 2.13 -2.52 -3.88
CA LEU A 91 2.57 -3.28 -2.69
C LEU A 91 2.44 -4.79 -2.91
N GLY A 92 1.35 -5.25 -3.53
CA GLY A 92 1.19 -6.66 -3.90
C GLY A 92 2.29 -7.14 -4.84
N THR A 93 2.62 -6.35 -5.86
CA THR A 93 3.75 -6.63 -6.77
C THR A 93 5.09 -6.60 -6.03
N ALA A 94 5.29 -5.64 -5.11
CA ALA A 94 6.52 -5.51 -4.33
C ALA A 94 6.78 -6.72 -3.44
N LEU A 95 5.75 -7.45 -3.00
CA LEU A 95 5.88 -8.65 -2.16
C LEU A 95 6.21 -9.92 -2.95
N LEU A 96 6.08 -9.94 -4.28
CA LEU A 96 6.38 -11.12 -5.10
C LEU A 96 7.81 -11.65 -4.94
N PRO A 97 8.87 -10.81 -4.87
CA PRO A 97 10.22 -11.26 -4.55
C PRO A 97 10.33 -11.99 -3.22
N LEU A 98 9.62 -11.52 -2.18
CA LEU A 98 9.63 -12.16 -0.86
C LEU A 98 8.94 -13.51 -0.91
N CYS A 99 7.78 -13.60 -1.58
CA CYS A 99 7.11 -14.88 -1.85
C CYS A 99 8.03 -15.85 -2.61
N ALA A 100 8.75 -15.36 -3.63
CA ALA A 100 9.67 -16.16 -4.42
C ALA A 100 10.88 -16.66 -3.60
N VAL A 101 11.33 -15.92 -2.58
CA VAL A 101 12.37 -16.40 -1.64
C VAL A 101 11.79 -17.42 -0.65
N GLN A 102 10.58 -17.17 -0.14
CA GLN A 102 9.94 -18.00 0.87
C GLN A 102 9.46 -19.35 0.34
N TRP A 103 9.06 -19.41 -0.93
CA TRP A 103 8.57 -20.63 -1.59
C TRP A 103 9.64 -21.37 -2.39
N ARG A 104 10.93 -21.12 -2.14
CA ARG A 104 12.00 -21.92 -2.74
C ARG A 104 11.97 -23.35 -2.21
N THR A 105 12.15 -24.30 -3.11
CA THR A 105 12.24 -25.73 -2.80
C THR A 105 13.61 -26.13 -2.25
N THR A 106 14.64 -25.33 -2.49
CA THR A 106 16.01 -25.55 -1.98
C THR A 106 16.30 -24.66 -0.77
N ARG A 107 16.87 -25.25 0.29
CA ARG A 107 17.32 -24.52 1.48
C ARG A 107 18.66 -23.83 1.21
N THR A 108 18.63 -22.57 0.80
CA THR A 108 19.84 -21.75 0.63
C THR A 108 19.81 -20.55 1.57
N VAL A 109 20.93 -20.28 2.24
CA VAL A 109 21.10 -19.05 3.04
C VAL A 109 21.22 -17.84 2.11
N GLU A 110 21.82 -18.04 0.94
CA GLU A 110 22.04 -16.99 -0.05
C GLU A 110 20.73 -16.49 -0.65
N VAL A 111 20.45 -15.22 -0.38
CA VAL A 111 19.43 -14.43 -1.05
C VAL A 111 20.17 -13.41 -1.89
N GLY A 112 19.82 -13.31 -3.18
CA GLY A 112 20.39 -12.27 -4.04
C GLY A 112 20.16 -10.88 -3.44
N TRP A 113 21.01 -9.92 -3.76
CA TRP A 113 20.91 -8.55 -3.22
C TRP A 113 19.70 -7.76 -3.74
N TRP A 114 19.05 -8.25 -4.81
CA TRP A 114 18.02 -7.55 -5.57
C TRP A 114 16.60 -7.46 -4.96
N PRO A 115 16.10 -8.40 -4.11
CA PRO A 115 14.71 -8.38 -3.65
C PRO A 115 14.37 -7.12 -2.85
N LEU A 116 15.29 -6.64 -2.00
CA LEU A 116 15.07 -5.44 -1.20
C LEU A 116 15.01 -4.17 -2.07
N PRO A 117 15.98 -3.88 -2.96
CA PRO A 117 15.87 -2.79 -3.93
C PRO A 117 14.59 -2.84 -4.76
N VAL A 118 14.21 -4.03 -5.28
CA VAL A 118 12.98 -4.18 -6.08
C VAL A 118 11.74 -3.84 -5.26
N PHE A 119 11.65 -4.35 -4.03
CA PHE A 119 10.57 -4.01 -3.09
C PHE A 119 10.50 -2.49 -2.87
N LEU A 120 11.63 -1.85 -2.56
CA LEU A 120 11.70 -0.41 -2.28
C LEU A 120 11.29 0.43 -3.49
N VAL A 121 11.78 0.09 -4.69
CA VAL A 121 11.44 0.80 -5.93
C VAL A 121 9.94 0.72 -6.21
N LEU A 122 9.34 -0.47 -6.12
CA LEU A 122 7.91 -0.66 -6.36
C LEU A 122 7.06 0.04 -5.29
N PHE A 123 7.49 -0.02 -4.03
CA PHE A 123 6.82 0.68 -2.93
C PHE A 123 6.85 2.20 -3.13
N VAL A 124 8.02 2.78 -3.39
CA VAL A 124 8.18 4.23 -3.64
C VAL A 124 7.40 4.66 -4.88
N ALA A 125 7.45 3.88 -5.97
CA ALA A 125 6.66 4.15 -7.17
C ALA A 125 5.16 4.16 -6.87
N GLY A 126 4.68 3.24 -6.03
CA GLY A 126 3.28 3.19 -5.58
C GLY A 126 2.85 4.40 -4.74
N LEU A 127 3.77 5.10 -4.07
CA LEU A 127 3.47 6.32 -3.31
C LEU A 127 3.30 7.55 -4.22
N VAL A 128 3.91 7.58 -5.40
CA VAL A 128 3.87 8.74 -6.30
C VAL A 128 2.43 9.20 -6.63
N PRO A 129 1.49 8.31 -7.02
CA PRO A 129 0.10 8.70 -7.26
C PRO A 129 -0.60 9.33 -6.05
N LEU A 130 -0.28 8.90 -4.82
CA LEU A 130 -0.86 9.47 -3.60
C LEU A 130 -0.40 10.92 -3.39
N PHE A 131 0.90 11.17 -3.54
CA PHE A 131 1.45 12.52 -3.43
C PHE A 131 0.91 13.46 -4.52
N LEU A 132 0.78 12.96 -5.76
CA LEU A 132 0.20 13.74 -6.85
C LEU A 132 -1.29 14.04 -6.61
N ALA A 133 -2.07 13.06 -6.16
CA ALA A 133 -3.48 13.26 -5.82
C ALA A 133 -3.65 14.29 -4.69
N ALA A 134 -2.85 14.18 -3.62
CA ALA A 134 -2.86 15.12 -2.50
C ALA A 134 -2.43 16.54 -2.94
N ARG A 135 -1.42 16.65 -3.81
CA ARG A 135 -0.98 17.94 -4.35
C ARG A 135 -2.08 18.60 -5.17
N TRP A 136 -2.72 17.88 -6.07
CA TRP A 136 -3.80 18.42 -6.90
C TRP A 136 -5.03 18.80 -6.06
N ASP A 137 -5.34 18.05 -5.00
CA ASP A 137 -6.38 18.41 -4.05
C ASP A 137 -6.10 19.76 -3.37
N ARG A 138 -4.88 19.93 -2.83
CA ARG A 138 -4.44 21.19 -2.22
C ARG A 138 -4.51 22.37 -3.21
N LEU A 139 -4.16 22.15 -4.47
CA LEU A 139 -4.26 23.19 -5.51
C LEU A 139 -5.72 23.54 -5.81
N ALA A 140 -6.64 22.57 -5.82
CA ALA A 140 -8.06 22.82 -6.00
C ALA A 140 -8.66 23.63 -4.85
N LYS A 141 -8.26 23.35 -3.60
CA LYS A 141 -8.66 24.15 -2.42
C LYS A 141 -8.18 25.60 -2.51
N ARG A 142 -6.94 25.83 -2.93
CA ARG A 142 -6.40 27.21 -3.08
C ARG A 142 -7.13 28.04 -4.13
N ARG A 143 -7.62 27.41 -5.21
CA ARG A 143 -8.37 28.11 -6.26
C ARG A 143 -9.75 28.54 -5.77
N THR A 144 -10.44 27.67 -5.02
CA THR A 144 -11.77 27.96 -4.48
C THR A 144 -11.72 29.07 -3.43
N THR A 145 -10.75 29.05 -2.51
CA THR A 145 -10.58 30.14 -1.53
C THR A 145 -10.28 31.50 -2.16
N ARG A 146 -9.62 31.53 -3.34
CA ARG A 146 -9.29 32.79 -4.03
C ARG A 146 -10.52 33.41 -4.71
N TRP A 147 -11.48 32.60 -5.16
CA TRP A 147 -12.73 33.07 -5.77
C TRP A 147 -13.73 33.56 -4.73
N ASP A 148 -13.76 32.96 -3.54
CA ASP A 148 -14.67 33.39 -2.47
C ASP A 148 -14.23 34.74 -1.80
N ALA A 149 -13.04 35.26 -2.12
CA ALA A 149 -12.43 36.42 -1.47
C ALA A 149 -12.37 37.70 -2.33
N GLY A 150 -12.87 37.67 -3.56
CA GLY A 150 -12.94 38.83 -4.48
C GLY A 150 -14.36 39.09 -4.90
#